data_AF-A0A6G1GN40-F1
#
_entry.id   AF-A0A6G1GN40-F1
#
_cell.length_a   1.000
_cell.length_b   1.000
_cell.length_c   1.000
_cell.angle_alpha   90.00
_cell.angle_beta   90.00
_cell.angle_gamma   90.00
#
_symmetry.space_group_name_H-M   'P 1'
#
loop_
_entity.id
_entity.type
_entity.pdbx_description
1 polymer ?
#
loop_
_entity_poly.entity_id
_entity_poly.type
_entity_poly.pdbx_seq_one_letter_code
_entity_poly.pdbx_strand_id
1 'polypeptide(L)' 'PVIDVILNDWNSKDWKNSADALAAWFNARWKKSGYSLSREAVHEILVRNGKQAVGGLGDYKDGAFRRSVFLD' A
#
# COMPACT_ATOMS: atom_id res chain seq x y z
N PRO A 1 13.68 6.90 5.92
CA PRO A 1 13.29 5.49 5.62
C PRO A 1 12.20 5.49 4.53
N VAL A 2 11.97 4.39 3.81
CA VAL A 2 10.99 4.34 2.69
C VAL A 2 9.57 4.73 3.13
N ILE A 3 9.20 4.41 4.37
CA ILE A 3 7.91 4.78 4.99
C ILE A 3 7.73 6.30 5.02
N ASP A 4 8.76 7.04 5.41
CA ASP A 4 8.73 8.50 5.50
C ASP A 4 8.48 9.14 4.12
N VAL A 5 9.11 8.57 3.09
CA VAL A 5 8.91 8.98 1.69
C VAL A 5 7.47 8.72 1.25
N ILE A 6 6.92 7.55 1.57
CA ILE A 6 5.52 7.18 1.26
C ILE A 6 4.55 8.17 1.92
N LEU A 7 4.74 8.47 3.21
CA LEU A 7 3.87 9.39 3.94
C LEU A 7 4.01 10.83 3.44
N ASN A 8 5.22 11.29 3.14
CA ASN A 8 5.46 12.62 2.60
C ASN A 8 4.77 12.79 1.23
N ASP A 9 4.94 11.84 0.31
CA ASP A 9 4.31 11.89 -1.01
C ASP A 9 2.78 11.74 -0.94
N TRP A 10 2.26 10.96 0.02
CA TRP A 10 0.82 10.89 0.30
C TRP A 10 0.23 12.24 0.71
N ASN A 11 0.91 12.99 1.60
CA ASN A 11 0.41 14.30 2.05
C ASN A 11 0.62 15.41 1.00
N SER A 12 1.60 15.25 0.09
CA SER A 12 1.97 16.29 -0.87
C SER A 12 1.06 16.36 -2.10
N LYS A 13 0.26 15.32 -2.37
CA LYS A 13 -0.56 15.23 -3.57
C LYS A 13 -1.94 14.65 -3.25
N ASP A 14 -2.94 15.03 -4.03
CA ASP A 14 -4.26 14.41 -3.97
C ASP A 14 -4.24 13.07 -4.72
N TRP A 15 -4.30 11.97 -3.97
CA TRP A 15 -4.37 10.61 -4.52
C TRP A 15 -5.81 10.09 -4.60
N LYS A 16 -6.82 10.93 -4.33
CA LYS A 16 -8.23 10.53 -4.18
C LYS A 16 -8.41 9.35 -3.22
N ASN A 17 -7.63 9.35 -2.14
CA ASN A 17 -7.51 8.25 -1.18
C ASN A 17 -7.09 6.89 -1.77
N SER A 18 -6.57 6.80 -2.99
CA SER A 18 -6.21 5.51 -3.61
C SER A 18 -4.77 5.08 -3.28
N ALA A 19 -4.62 4.02 -2.48
CA ALA A 19 -3.30 3.42 -2.21
C ALA A 19 -2.69 2.80 -3.48
N ASP A 20 -3.52 2.32 -4.40
CA ASP A 20 -3.12 1.73 -5.67
C ASP A 20 -2.42 2.76 -6.56
N ALA A 21 -3.01 3.96 -6.66
CA ALA A 21 -2.44 5.07 -7.42
C ALA A 21 -1.07 5.48 -6.88
N LEU A 22 -0.92 5.54 -5.54
CA LEU A 22 0.37 5.83 -4.90
C LEU A 22 1.41 4.75 -5.18
N ALA A 23 1.03 3.47 -5.09
CA ALA A 23 1.92 2.35 -5.37
C ALA A 23 2.37 2.33 -6.85
N ALA A 24 1.45 2.51 -7.78
CA ALA A 24 1.75 2.60 -9.21
C ALA A 24 2.72 3.75 -9.52
N TRP A 25 2.52 4.90 -8.88
CA TRP A 25 3.40 6.05 -9.03
C TRP A 25 4.82 5.76 -8.51
N PHE A 26 4.95 5.16 -7.32
CA PHE A 26 6.26 4.77 -6.79
C PHE A 26 6.96 3.75 -7.68
N ASN A 27 6.23 2.74 -8.18
CA ASN A 27 6.79 1.73 -9.07
C ASN A 27 7.25 2.34 -10.40
N ALA A 28 6.52 3.32 -10.95
CA ALA A 28 6.97 4.06 -12.12
C ALA A 28 8.23 4.88 -11.83
N ARG A 29 8.28 5.56 -10.67
CA ARG A 29 9.40 6.40 -10.25
C ARG A 29 10.68 5.59 -9.98
N TRP A 30 10.55 4.43 -9.37
CA TRP A 30 11.67 3.57 -8.96
C TRP A 30 11.97 2.43 -9.92
N LYS A 31 11.33 2.42 -11.09
CA LYS A 31 11.56 1.42 -12.14
C LYS A 31 13.03 1.21 -12.48
N LYS A 32 13.85 2.28 -12.47
CA LYS A 32 15.29 2.21 -12.75
C LYS A 32 16.14 1.76 -11.57
N SER A 33 15.60 1.81 -10.35
CA SER A 33 16.29 1.41 -9.11
C SER A 33 16.11 -0.08 -8.79
N GLY A 34 15.24 -0.79 -9.53
CA GLY A 34 14.89 -2.19 -9.23
C GLY A 34 14.02 -2.38 -8.00
N TYR A 35 13.52 -1.28 -7.42
CA TYR A 35 12.69 -1.31 -6.22
C TYR A 35 11.22 -1.23 -6.62
N SER A 36 10.42 -2.16 -6.08
CA SER A 36 8.99 -2.25 -6.33
C SER A 36 8.24 -2.34 -5.00
N LEU A 37 7.15 -1.58 -4.90
CA LEU A 37 6.20 -1.63 -3.81
C LEU A 37 4.93 -2.37 -4.23
N SER A 38 4.53 -3.33 -3.41
CA SER A 38 3.20 -3.93 -3.50
C SER A 38 2.14 -2.95 -3.00
N ARG A 39 0.97 -2.97 -3.63
CA ARG A 39 -0.18 -2.13 -3.24
C ARG A 39 -0.61 -2.41 -1.81
N GLU A 40 -0.54 -3.67 -1.38
CA GLU A 40 -0.82 -4.11 0.00
C GLU A 40 0.13 -3.45 1.00
N ALA A 41 1.43 -3.49 0.74
CA ALA A 41 2.42 -2.86 1.61
C ALA A 41 2.18 -1.35 1.75
N VAL A 42 1.86 -0.67 0.64
CA VAL A 42 1.53 0.76 0.66
C VAL A 42 0.26 1.02 1.47
N HIS A 43 -0.79 0.23 1.25
CA HIS A 43 -2.05 0.36 1.98
C HIS A 43 -1.86 0.11 3.48
N GLU A 44 -1.15 -0.96 3.87
CA GLU A 44 -0.84 -1.24 5.27
C GLU A 44 -0.03 -0.13 5.93
N ILE A 45 0.99 0.39 5.24
CA ILE A 45 1.78 1.51 5.76
C ILE A 45 0.88 2.74 5.98
N LEU A 46 0.02 3.07 5.03
CA LEU A 46 -0.90 4.21 5.15
C LEU A 46 -1.85 4.02 6.34
N VAL A 47 -2.52 2.88 6.44
CA VAL A 47 -3.50 2.59 7.51
C VAL A 47 -2.82 2.55 8.88
N ARG A 48 -1.67 1.88 9.01
CA ARG A 48 -0.90 1.82 10.29
C ARG A 48 -0.41 3.20 10.75
N ASN A 49 -0.31 4.17 9.84
CA ASN A 49 0.06 5.56 10.13
C ASN A 49 -1.15 6.51 10.14
N GLY A 50 -2.37 5.98 10.29
CA GLY A 50 -3.59 6.77 10.47
C GLY A 50 -4.12 7.45 9.20
N LYS A 51 -3.66 7.05 8.01
CA LYS A 51 -4.17 7.57 6.74
C LYS A 51 -5.39 6.77 6.27
N GLN A 52 -6.42 7.48 5.82
CA GLN A 52 -7.63 6.88 5.24
C GLN A 52 -7.37 6.51 3.77
N ALA A 53 -6.62 5.44 3.54
CA ALA A 53 -6.38 4.91 2.21
C ALA A 53 -7.41 3.84 1.85
N VAL A 54 -7.95 3.94 0.64
CA VAL A 54 -8.76 2.93 -0.02
C VAL A 54 -7.80 2.09 -0.86
N GLY A 55 -7.59 0.85 -0.46
CA GLY A 55 -7.02 -0.15 -1.36
C GLY A 55 -8.07 -0.53 -2.40
N GLY A 56 -7.65 -0.77 -3.65
CA GLY A 56 -8.43 -1.55 -4.63
C GLY A 56 -8.55 -3.03 -4.22
N LEU A 57 -8.76 -3.25 -2.93
CA LEU A 57 -9.04 -4.50 -2.25
C LEU A 57 -10.56 -4.65 -2.27
N GLY A 58 -11.14 -4.78 -3.47
CA GLY A 58 -12.44 -5.43 -3.57
C GLY A 58 -12.31 -6.75 -2.81
N ASP A 59 -13.13 -6.95 -1.79
CA ASP A 59 -13.31 -8.26 -1.14
C ASP A 59 -12.20 -8.78 -0.19
N TYR A 60 -11.41 -7.93 0.47
CA TYR A 60 -10.51 -8.41 1.56
C TYR A 60 -10.97 -8.08 2.99
N LYS A 61 -12.14 -7.44 3.14
CA LYS A 61 -12.75 -7.26 4.47
C LYS A 61 -13.46 -8.52 5.00
N ASP A 62 -13.48 -9.61 4.23
CA ASP A 62 -13.90 -10.94 4.67
C ASP A 62 -12.76 -11.96 4.39
N GLY A 63 -11.82 -12.13 5.33
CA GLY A 63 -10.96 -13.34 5.32
C GLY A 63 -9.44 -13.17 5.39
N ALA A 64 -8.85 -11.98 5.35
CA ALA A 64 -7.38 -11.82 5.36
C ALA A 64 -6.68 -12.04 6.72
N PHE A 65 -7.36 -12.67 7.69
CA PHE A 65 -6.75 -13.25 8.89
C PHE A 65 -7.13 -14.73 9.07
N ARG A 66 -7.11 -15.54 8.01
CA ARG A 66 -6.99 -17.00 8.18
C ARG A 66 -5.55 -17.41 7.94
N ARG A 67 -4.80 -17.51 9.04
CA ARG A 67 -3.61 -18.35 9.12
C ARG A 67 -4.04 -19.75 8.69
N SER A 68 -3.65 -20.17 7.49
CA SER A 68 -3.73 -21.57 7.08
C SER A 68 -2.82 -22.36 8.00
N VAL A 69 -3.38 -22.89 9.09
CA VAL A 69 -2.81 -24.06 9.76
C VAL A 69 -2.96 -25.19 8.75
N PHE A 70 -1.84 -25.58 8.14
CA PHE A 70 -1.67 -26.90 7.58
C PHE A 70 -1.81 -27.89 8.74
N LEU A 71 -2.86 -28.71 8.70
CA LEU A 71 -2.95 -29.95 9.47
C LEU A 71 -2.84 -31.09 8.45
N ASP A 72 -1.83 -31.93 8.66
CA ASP A 72 -1.69 -33.28 8.13
C ASP A 72 -2.85 -34.16 8.60
#